data_AF-A0A9X9LAS3-F1
#
_entry.id   AF-A0A9X9LAS3-F1
#
_cell.length_a   1.000
_cell.length_b   1.000
_cell.length_c   1.000
_cell.angle_alpha   90.00
_cell.angle_beta   90.00
_cell.angle_gamma   90.00
#
_symmetry.space_group_name_H-M   'P 1'
#
loop_
_entity.id
_entity.type
_entity.pdbx_description
1 polymer ?
#
loop_
_entity_poly.entity_id
_entity_poly.type
_entity_poly.pdbx_seq_one_letter_code
_entity_poly.pdbx_strand_id
1 'polypeptide(L)'
;MNGPLFTGRQIGGTNEMDDQTQLAIKSMQTLMESCPAKTVMSGVMGFALGGVFGLFMASMQYDTPLHTSSTASTTMSLPLREQLKAGFKDMGTRSLSSAKNFGKVGAIFAGTECCIEGFRAKNDVVNGILAGCITGGALAAPAGPQAAAVGCAGFAAFSAAIDMYMRRPSEVD
;
A
#
# COMPACT_ATOMS: atom_id res chain seq x y z
N MET A 1 11.70 -6.33 4.14
CA MET A 1 12.04 -5.50 2.95
C MET A 1 13.53 -5.63 2.60
N ASN A 2 13.90 -6.52 1.68
CA ASN A 2 15.17 -6.36 0.94
C ASN A 2 14.85 -5.53 -0.30
N GLY A 3 14.91 -4.20 -0.14
CA GLY A 3 14.89 -3.30 -1.29
C GLY A 3 16.13 -3.53 -2.15
N PRO A 4 16.12 -3.07 -3.42
CA PRO A 4 17.32 -3.11 -4.22
C PRO A 4 18.40 -2.35 -3.45
N LEU A 5 19.60 -2.93 -3.36
CA LEU A 5 20.78 -2.11 -3.17
C LEU A 5 20.64 -0.95 -4.16
N PHE A 6 20.54 0.27 -3.63
CA PHE A 6 20.91 1.47 -4.36
C PHE A 6 22.40 1.30 -4.68
N THR A 7 22.69 0.52 -5.72
CA THR A 7 23.97 0.53 -6.39
C THR A 7 24.03 1.89 -7.05
N GLY A 8 24.57 2.86 -6.30
CA GLY A 8 24.79 4.22 -6.75
C GLY A 8 25.55 4.16 -8.07
N ARG A 9 24.85 4.50 -9.15
CA ARG A 9 25.48 4.82 -10.43
C ARG A 9 26.38 6.02 -10.15
N GLN A 10 27.69 5.77 -10.04
CA GLN A 10 28.74 6.79 -10.01
C GLN A 10 28.57 7.65 -11.27
N ILE A 11 27.92 8.80 -11.12
CA ILE A 11 28.08 9.92 -12.03
C ILE A 11 29.22 10.72 -11.44
N GLY A 12 30.39 10.60 -12.08
CA GLY A 12 31.58 11.37 -11.73
C GLY A 12 31.31 12.87 -11.81
N GLY A 13 31.72 13.57 -10.77
CA GLY A 13 31.60 15.03 -10.66
C GLY A 13 31.81 15.47 -9.22
N THR A 14 33.08 15.70 -8.88
CA THR A 14 33.57 16.52 -7.75
C THR A 14 32.49 17.20 -6.90
N ASN A 15 32.07 16.52 -5.84
CA ASN A 15 31.69 17.14 -4.57
C ASN A 15 32.01 16.07 -3.51
N GLU A 16 32.97 16.36 -2.65
CA GLU A 16 33.09 15.70 -1.36
C GLU A 16 31.67 15.62 -0.77
N MET A 17 31.20 14.40 -0.53
CA MET A 17 29.92 14.20 0.15
C MET A 17 30.19 14.63 1.59
N ASP A 18 29.99 15.92 1.86
CA ASP A 18 30.32 16.61 3.12
C ASP A 18 30.06 15.67 4.29
N ASP A 19 31.01 15.54 5.24
CA ASP A 19 30.77 14.75 6.46
C ASP A 19 29.45 15.17 7.14
N GLN A 20 29.06 16.43 7.00
CA GLN A 20 27.76 16.97 7.39
C GLN A 20 26.58 16.38 6.59
N THR A 21 26.70 16.28 5.27
CA THR A 21 25.68 15.65 4.41
C THR A 21 25.63 14.13 4.62
N GLN A 22 26.76 13.46 4.88
CA GLN A 22 26.78 12.04 5.26
C GLN A 22 26.16 11.78 6.63
N LEU A 23 26.42 12.62 7.63
CA LEU A 23 25.77 12.56 8.95
C LEU A 23 24.28 12.88 8.84
N ALA A 24 23.89 13.80 7.96
CA ALA A 24 22.49 14.07 7.63
C ALA A 24 21.83 12.86 6.94
N ILE A 25 22.51 12.19 6.00
CA ILE A 25 21.99 11.00 5.34
C ILE A 25 21.88 9.83 6.34
N LYS A 26 22.87 9.60 7.21
CA LYS A 26 22.79 8.57 8.25
C LYS A 26 21.65 8.82 9.24
N SER A 27 21.47 10.06 9.67
CA SER A 27 20.34 10.40 10.56
C SER A 27 19.00 10.22 9.83
N MET A 28 18.91 10.58 8.55
CA MET A 28 17.72 10.32 7.72
C MET A 28 17.49 8.83 7.43
N GLN A 29 18.53 8.04 7.22
CA GLN A 29 18.44 6.58 7.05
C GLN A 29 17.96 5.90 8.32
N THR A 30 18.51 6.32 9.47
CA THR A 30 18.07 5.79 10.78
C THR A 30 16.60 6.12 11.04
N LEU A 31 16.15 7.31 10.61
CA LEU A 31 14.73 7.67 10.66
C LEU A 31 13.90 6.83 9.68
N MET A 32 14.36 6.62 8.45
CA MET A 32 13.64 5.82 7.43
C MET A 32 13.62 4.32 7.75
N GLU A 33 14.56 3.81 8.53
CA GLU A 33 14.57 2.43 9.01
C GLU A 33 13.70 2.22 10.26
N SER A 34 13.25 3.30 10.90
CA SER A 34 12.37 3.19 12.06
C SER A 34 10.99 2.62 11.69
N CYS A 35 10.46 1.75 12.55
CA CYS A 35 9.13 1.16 12.32
C CYS A 35 8.00 2.19 12.14
N PRO A 36 7.97 3.32 12.88
CA PRO A 36 6.98 4.37 12.63
C PRO A 36 7.12 4.98 11.23
N ALA A 37 8.35 5.25 10.77
CA ALA A 37 8.58 5.81 9.45
C ALA A 37 8.21 4.83 8.33
N LYS A 38 8.62 3.56 8.41
CA LYS A 38 8.22 2.51 7.46
C LYS A 38 6.70 2.38 7.38
N THR A 39 6.01 2.42 8.52
CA THR A 39 4.55 2.33 8.61
C THR A 39 3.87 3.53 7.94
N VAL A 40 4.34 4.75 8.21
CA VAL A 40 3.78 5.95 7.60
C VAL A 40 4.05 5.98 6.09
N MET A 41 5.28 5.69 5.67
CA MET A 41 5.67 5.71 4.27
C MET A 41 4.89 4.69 3.45
N SER A 42 4.78 3.45 3.93
CA SER A 42 3.97 2.40 3.29
C SER A 42 2.47 2.72 3.31
N GLY A 43 1.96 3.32 4.39
CA GLY A 43 0.57 3.78 4.47
C GLY A 43 0.25 4.87 3.46
N VAL A 44 1.14 5.85 3.29
CA VAL A 44 0.99 6.93 2.29
C VAL A 44 1.09 6.35 0.88
N MET A 45 2.05 5.46 0.62
CA MET A 45 2.20 4.81 -0.68
C MET A 45 0.97 3.97 -1.04
N GLY A 46 0.45 3.19 -0.08
CA GLY A 46 -0.79 2.44 -0.22
C GLY A 46 -2.01 3.34 -0.44
N PHE A 47 -2.09 4.46 0.27
CA PHE A 47 -3.16 5.44 0.09
C PHE A 47 -3.14 6.06 -1.32
N ALA A 48 -1.96 6.45 -1.81
CA ALA A 48 -1.81 7.00 -3.14
C ALA A 48 -2.22 5.98 -4.22
N LEU A 49 -1.70 4.75 -4.13
CA LEU A 49 -2.03 3.67 -5.06
C LEU A 49 -3.53 3.33 -5.03
N GLY A 50 -4.12 3.26 -3.84
CA GLY A 50 -5.55 3.00 -3.65
C GLY A 50 -6.44 4.15 -4.15
N GLY A 51 -5.97 5.39 -4.09
CA GLY A 51 -6.68 6.55 -4.64
C GLY A 51 -6.74 6.51 -6.16
N VAL A 52 -5.61 6.22 -6.81
CA VAL A 52 -5.54 6.06 -8.28
C VAL A 52 -6.39 4.87 -8.73
N PHE A 53 -6.23 3.71 -8.06
CA PHE A 53 -7.01 2.52 -8.37
C PHE A 53 -8.51 2.74 -8.14
N GLY A 54 -8.89 3.43 -7.07
CA GLY A 54 -10.29 3.74 -6.75
C GLY A 54 -10.92 4.73 -7.71
N LEU A 55 -10.16 5.72 -8.20
CA LEU A 55 -10.62 6.66 -9.23
C LEU A 55 -10.82 5.93 -10.56
N PHE A 56 -9.88 5.05 -10.92
CA PHE A 56 -9.99 4.22 -12.12
C PHE A 56 -11.23 3.30 -12.06
N MET A 57 -11.42 2.57 -10.95
CA MET A 57 -12.61 1.74 -10.77
C MET A 57 -13.92 2.56 -10.80
N ALA A 58 -13.92 3.75 -10.22
CA ALA A 58 -15.08 4.65 -10.30
C ALA A 58 -15.36 5.10 -11.73
N SER A 59 -14.33 5.42 -12.54
CA SER A 59 -14.52 5.79 -13.95
C SER A 59 -15.14 4.68 -14.79
N MET A 60 -14.72 3.42 -14.60
CA MET A 60 -15.30 2.28 -15.34
C MET A 60 -16.77 2.02 -14.99
N GLN A 61 -17.19 2.33 -13.76
CA GLN A 61 -18.58 2.16 -13.32
C GLN A 61 -19.53 3.24 -13.87
N TYR A 62 -19.00 4.38 -14.34
CA TYR A 62 -19.81 5.43 -14.98
C TYR A 62 -20.13 5.12 -16.45
N ASP A 63 -19.44 4.15 -17.07
CA ASP A 63 -19.68 3.74 -18.46
C ASP A 63 -20.89 2.79 -18.61
N THR A 64 -21.40 2.21 -17.51
CA THR A 64 -22.53 1.26 -17.54
C THR A 64 -23.80 1.86 -16.91
N PRO A 65 -24.72 2.45 -17.70
CA PRO A 65 -25.87 3.20 -17.18
C PRO A 65 -26.97 2.34 -16.52
N LEU A 66 -26.79 1.02 -16.39
CA LEU A 66 -27.84 0.09 -15.93
C LEU A 66 -27.60 -0.51 -14.53
N HIS A 67 -26.46 -0.22 -13.88
CA HIS A 67 -26.18 -0.80 -12.56
C HIS A 67 -25.46 0.17 -11.61
N THR A 68 -25.96 1.40 -11.51
CA THR A 68 -25.60 2.27 -10.40
C THR A 68 -26.87 2.70 -9.67
N SER A 69 -27.04 2.11 -8.50
CA SER A 69 -27.74 2.57 -7.28
C SER A 69 -28.86 3.58 -7.47
N SER A 70 -30.02 3.32 -6.87
CA SER A 70 -31.24 4.14 -6.74
C SER A 70 -31.10 5.66 -6.47
N THR A 71 -29.89 6.17 -6.26
CA THR A 71 -29.52 7.58 -6.16
C THR A 71 -29.15 8.22 -7.51
N ALA A 72 -28.70 7.45 -8.51
CA ALA A 72 -28.30 7.95 -9.84
C ALA A 72 -29.51 8.30 -10.73
N SER A 73 -30.63 7.58 -10.57
CA SER A 73 -31.90 7.86 -11.23
C SER A 73 -32.51 9.19 -10.80
N THR A 74 -32.24 9.64 -9.58
CA THR A 74 -32.73 10.92 -9.04
C THR A 74 -31.84 12.10 -9.44
N THR A 75 -30.58 11.85 -9.83
CA THR A 75 -29.65 12.89 -10.27
C THR A 75 -29.81 13.26 -11.75
N MET A 76 -30.29 12.35 -12.60
CA MET A 76 -30.45 12.57 -14.05
C MET A 76 -31.47 13.67 -14.40
N SER A 77 -32.36 14.05 -13.47
CA SER A 77 -33.36 15.11 -13.67
C SER A 77 -32.91 16.51 -13.21
N LEU A 78 -31.71 16.64 -12.60
CA LEU A 78 -31.14 17.92 -12.16
C LEU A 78 -30.21 18.53 -13.21
N PRO A 79 -30.02 19.87 -13.22
CA PRO A 79 -29.15 20.57 -14.17
C PRO A 79 -27.75 19.94 -14.27
N LEU A 80 -27.15 19.95 -15.47
CA LEU A 80 -25.85 19.33 -15.77
C LEU A 80 -24.73 19.69 -14.78
N ARG A 81 -24.77 20.89 -14.20
CA ARG A 81 -23.79 21.35 -13.20
C ARG A 81 -23.91 20.57 -11.88
N GLU A 82 -25.12 20.20 -11.51
CA GLU A 82 -25.42 19.49 -10.27
C GLU A 82 -25.20 17.98 -10.42
N GLN A 83 -25.48 17.42 -11.61
CA GLN A 83 -25.08 16.06 -11.98
C GLN A 83 -23.56 15.88 -11.96
N LEU A 84 -22.81 16.81 -12.57
CA LEU A 84 -21.35 16.76 -12.54
C LEU A 84 -20.83 16.88 -11.11
N LYS A 85 -21.36 17.82 -10.31
CA LYS A 85 -20.96 18.01 -8.92
C LYS A 85 -21.26 16.78 -8.05
N ALA A 86 -22.42 16.15 -8.23
CA ALA A 86 -22.78 14.92 -7.54
C ALA A 86 -21.90 13.75 -8.00
N GLY A 87 -21.63 13.64 -9.30
CA GLY A 87 -20.78 12.59 -9.87
C GLY A 87 -19.34 12.67 -9.39
N PHE A 88 -18.73 13.86 -9.41
CA PHE A 88 -17.41 14.09 -8.84
C PHE A 88 -17.35 13.80 -7.33
N LYS A 89 -18.42 14.12 -6.59
CA LYS A 89 -18.51 13.80 -5.16
C LYS A 89 -18.57 12.29 -4.91
N ASP A 90 -19.34 11.55 -5.71
CA ASP A 90 -19.44 10.09 -5.60
C ASP A 90 -18.12 9.41 -6.00
N MET A 91 -17.55 9.79 -7.15
CA MET A 91 -16.23 9.31 -7.60
C MET A 91 -15.15 9.57 -6.54
N GLY A 92 -15.11 10.78 -5.98
CA GLY A 92 -14.17 11.14 -4.93
C GLY A 92 -14.37 10.34 -3.64
N THR A 93 -15.63 10.11 -3.23
CA THR A 93 -15.94 9.34 -2.01
C THR A 93 -15.52 7.88 -2.17
N ARG A 94 -15.75 7.28 -3.35
CA ARG A 94 -15.33 5.91 -3.68
C ARG A 94 -13.81 5.80 -3.72
N SER A 95 -13.13 6.71 -4.44
CA SER A 95 -11.66 6.76 -4.49
C SER A 95 -11.05 6.90 -3.11
N LEU A 96 -11.60 7.77 -2.26
CA LEU A 96 -11.12 8.01 -0.90
C LEU A 96 -11.38 6.80 0.03
N SER A 97 -12.47 6.07 -0.17
CA SER A 97 -12.71 4.80 0.53
C SER A 97 -11.65 3.75 0.15
N SER A 98 -11.38 3.60 -1.14
CA SER A 98 -10.33 2.70 -1.64
C SER A 98 -8.95 3.10 -1.09
N ALA A 99 -8.58 4.37 -1.20
CA ALA A 99 -7.32 4.91 -0.66
C ALA A 99 -7.15 4.59 0.84
N LYS A 100 -8.21 4.78 1.65
CA LYS A 100 -8.18 4.44 3.08
C LYS A 100 -7.94 2.94 3.31
N ASN A 101 -8.56 2.07 2.53
CA ASN A 101 -8.40 0.62 2.68
C ASN A 101 -6.98 0.17 2.31
N PHE A 102 -6.45 0.61 1.18
CA PHE A 102 -5.08 0.27 0.78
C PHE A 102 -4.03 0.90 1.69
N GLY A 103 -4.26 2.12 2.18
CA GLY A 103 -3.39 2.75 3.18
C GLY A 103 -3.36 1.97 4.50
N LYS A 104 -4.52 1.48 4.97
CA LYS A 104 -4.59 0.61 6.17
C LYS A 104 -3.84 -0.70 5.96
N VAL A 105 -4.03 -1.36 4.83
CA VAL A 105 -3.31 -2.60 4.49
C VAL A 105 -1.80 -2.37 4.49
N GLY A 106 -1.33 -1.33 3.79
CA GLY A 106 0.10 -1.01 3.70
C GLY A 106 0.72 -0.69 5.06
N ALA A 107 0.04 0.14 5.86
CA ALA A 107 0.50 0.52 7.20
C ALA A 107 0.58 -0.69 8.14
N ILE A 108 -0.46 -1.53 8.21
CA ILE A 108 -0.46 -2.69 9.10
C ILE A 108 0.58 -3.72 8.65
N PHE A 109 0.71 -3.95 7.34
CA PHE A 109 1.71 -4.88 6.81
C PHE A 109 3.14 -4.46 7.14
N ALA A 110 3.54 -3.23 6.80
CA ALA A 110 4.89 -2.77 7.07
C ALA A 110 5.18 -2.59 8.57
N GLY A 111 4.18 -2.18 9.35
CA GLY A 111 4.29 -2.06 10.80
C GLY A 111 4.48 -3.42 11.47
N THR A 112 3.68 -4.42 11.10
CA THR A 112 3.81 -5.78 11.64
C THR A 112 5.12 -6.44 11.22
N GLU A 113 5.51 -6.30 9.95
CA GLU A 113 6.82 -6.78 9.47
C GLU A 113 7.96 -6.16 10.28
N CYS A 114 7.97 -4.83 10.45
CA CYS A 114 9.03 -4.16 11.21
C CYS A 114 9.07 -4.58 12.69
N CYS A 115 7.91 -4.75 13.33
CA CYS A 115 7.85 -5.27 14.71
C CYS A 115 8.41 -6.69 14.82
N ILE A 116 8.11 -7.55 13.83
CA ILE A 116 8.62 -8.93 13.79
C ILE A 116 10.13 -8.95 13.50
N GLU A 117 10.60 -8.14 12.56
CA GLU A 117 12.02 -7.96 12.26
C GLU A 117 12.77 -7.49 13.51
N GLY A 118 12.22 -6.51 14.24
CA GLY A 118 12.79 -6.02 15.50
C GLY A 118 12.86 -7.06 16.61
N PHE A 119 11.88 -7.98 16.68
CA PHE A 119 11.87 -9.06 17.68
C PHE A 119 12.77 -10.25 17.29
N ARG A 120 12.78 -10.66 16.02
CA ARG A 120 13.54 -11.83 15.55
C ARG A 120 14.96 -11.51 15.10
N ALA A 121 15.29 -10.24 14.87
CA ALA A 121 16.57 -9.76 14.33
C ALA A 121 17.00 -10.47 13.03
N LYS A 122 16.03 -10.91 12.23
CA LYS A 122 16.22 -11.58 10.93
C LYS A 122 15.20 -11.02 9.95
N ASN A 123 15.53 -10.99 8.65
CA ASN A 123 14.63 -10.58 7.57
C ASN A 123 14.51 -11.74 6.55
N ASP A 124 13.58 -12.65 6.79
CA ASP A 124 13.32 -13.84 5.99
C ASP A 124 11.87 -13.91 5.50
N VAL A 125 11.59 -14.80 4.54
CA VAL A 125 10.25 -14.95 3.92
C VAL A 125 9.18 -15.22 4.97
N VAL A 126 9.55 -15.89 6.06
CA VAL A 126 8.64 -16.20 7.17
C VAL A 126 8.10 -14.92 7.82
N ASN A 127 8.90 -13.84 7.90
CA ASN A 127 8.42 -12.58 8.45
C ASN A 127 7.34 -11.96 7.57
N GLY A 128 7.52 -11.97 6.24
CA GLY A 128 6.52 -11.50 5.30
C GLY A 128 5.24 -12.32 5.34
N ILE A 129 5.35 -13.65 5.46
CA ILE A 129 4.20 -14.57 5.63
C ILE A 129 3.45 -14.28 6.92
N LEU A 130 4.16 -14.11 8.04
CA LEU A 130 3.55 -13.83 9.35
C LEU A 130 2.90 -12.44 9.37
N ALA A 131 3.59 -11.42 8.86
CA ALA A 131 3.05 -10.07 8.71
C ALA A 131 1.81 -10.07 7.81
N GLY A 132 1.85 -10.82 6.71
CA GLY A 132 0.71 -11.04 5.81
C GLY A 132 -0.47 -11.67 6.53
N CYS A 133 -0.25 -12.80 7.22
CA CYS A 133 -1.29 -13.46 7.99
C CYS A 133 -1.92 -12.54 9.05
N ILE A 134 -1.10 -11.84 9.84
CA ILE A 134 -1.58 -10.93 10.88
C ILE A 134 -2.37 -9.79 10.26
N THR A 135 -1.89 -9.20 9.17
CA THR A 135 -2.57 -8.11 8.46
C THR A 135 -3.92 -8.57 7.91
N GLY A 136 -3.95 -9.68 7.17
CA GLY A 136 -5.17 -10.23 6.58
C GLY A 136 -6.18 -10.70 7.63
N GLY A 137 -5.69 -11.33 8.70
CA GLY A 137 -6.52 -11.77 9.82
C GLY A 137 -7.11 -10.58 10.60
N ALA A 138 -6.31 -9.56 10.89
CA ALA A 138 -6.77 -8.37 11.62
C ALA A 138 -7.80 -7.56 10.81
N LEU A 139 -7.59 -7.42 9.49
CA LEU A 139 -8.52 -6.71 8.62
C LEU A 139 -9.85 -7.44 8.43
N ALA A 140 -9.82 -8.78 8.40
CA ALA A 140 -11.02 -9.60 8.24
C ALA A 140 -11.67 -10.01 9.57
N ALA A 141 -11.04 -9.73 10.73
CA ALA A 141 -11.58 -10.04 12.05
C ALA A 141 -13.01 -9.51 12.30
N PRO A 142 -13.39 -8.28 11.87
CA PRO A 142 -14.76 -7.79 12.04
C PRO A 142 -15.81 -8.60 11.27
N ALA A 143 -15.41 -9.34 10.23
CA ALA A 143 -16.31 -10.20 9.45
C ALA A 143 -16.45 -11.62 10.03
N GLY A 144 -15.81 -11.90 11.17
CA GLY A 144 -15.90 -13.17 11.90
C GLY A 144 -14.65 -14.05 11.78
N PRO A 145 -14.58 -15.14 12.56
CA PRO A 145 -13.37 -15.97 12.67
C PRO A 145 -13.04 -16.73 11.38
N GLN A 146 -14.05 -17.16 10.63
CA GLN A 146 -13.84 -17.82 9.33
C GLN A 146 -13.25 -16.84 8.30
N ALA A 147 -13.75 -15.61 8.25
CA ALA A 147 -13.20 -14.57 7.39
C ALA A 147 -11.76 -14.21 7.80
N ALA A 148 -11.47 -14.14 9.10
CA ALA A 148 -10.11 -13.93 9.61
C ALA A 148 -9.15 -15.04 9.21
N ALA A 149 -9.56 -16.31 9.28
CA ALA A 149 -8.75 -17.45 8.86
C ALA A 149 -8.46 -17.43 7.35
N VAL A 150 -9.48 -17.16 6.53
CA VAL A 150 -9.33 -17.03 5.08
C VAL A 150 -8.47 -15.81 4.73
N GLY A 151 -8.67 -14.68 5.42
CA GLY A 151 -7.88 -13.46 5.26
C GLY A 151 -6.41 -13.67 5.60
N CYS A 152 -6.12 -14.34 6.73
CA CYS A 152 -4.75 -14.72 7.09
C CYS A 152 -4.12 -15.61 6.02
N ALA A 153 -4.81 -16.69 5.60
CA ALA A 153 -4.27 -17.61 4.61
C ALA A 153 -4.01 -16.92 3.25
N GLY A 154 -4.95 -16.09 2.78
CA GLY A 154 -4.82 -15.36 1.53
C GLY A 154 -3.68 -14.35 1.53
N PHE A 155 -3.59 -13.51 2.56
CA PHE A 155 -2.50 -12.54 2.66
C PHE A 155 -1.14 -13.20 2.93
N ALA A 156 -1.09 -14.28 3.72
CA ALA A 156 0.13 -15.07 3.91
C ALA A 156 0.64 -15.66 2.59
N ALA A 157 -0.24 -16.25 1.79
CA ALA A 157 0.11 -16.80 0.49
C ALA A 157 0.56 -15.71 -0.49
N PHE A 158 -0.14 -14.57 -0.53
CA PHE A 158 0.25 -13.44 -1.35
C PHE A 158 1.63 -12.89 -0.96
N SER A 159 1.88 -12.69 0.33
CA SER A 159 3.18 -12.24 0.84
C SER A 159 4.29 -13.24 0.53
N ALA A 160 4.04 -14.55 0.69
CA ALA A 160 4.99 -15.59 0.29
C ALA A 160 5.35 -15.48 -1.20
N ALA A 161 4.35 -15.34 -2.06
CA ALA A 161 4.53 -15.25 -3.50
C ALA A 161 5.35 -14.02 -3.90
N ILE A 162 5.06 -12.85 -3.30
CA ILE A 162 5.81 -11.61 -3.56
C ILE A 162 7.25 -11.73 -3.05
N ASP A 163 7.46 -12.24 -1.84
CA ASP A 163 8.81 -12.41 -1.30
C ASP A 163 9.64 -13.41 -2.11
N MET A 164 9.03 -14.52 -2.56
CA MET A 164 9.70 -15.46 -3.46
C MET A 164 10.01 -14.82 -4.82
N TYR A 165 9.08 -14.03 -5.36
CA TYR A 165 9.26 -13.31 -6.61
C TYR A 165 10.40 -12.27 -6.52
N MET A 166 10.49 -11.53 -5.42
CA MET A 166 11.53 -10.51 -5.22
C MET A 166 12.90 -11.11 -4.89
N ARG A 167 12.94 -12.33 -4.31
CA ARG A 167 14.18 -13.01 -3.94
C ARG A 167 14.73 -13.93 -5.02
N ARG A 168 13.97 -14.18 -6.10
CA ARG A 168 14.50 -14.93 -7.24
C ARG A 168 15.66 -14.14 -7.83
N PRO A 169 16.84 -14.75 -8.05
CA PRO A 169 17.85 -14.12 -8.89
C PRO A 169 17.18 -13.90 -10.26
N SER A 170 17.33 -12.71 -10.83
CA SER A 170 17.01 -12.49 -12.24
C SER A 170 17.98 -13.32 -13.05
N GLU A 171 17.57 -14.54 -13.40
CA GLU A 171 18.26 -15.30 -14.43
C GLU A 171 18.05 -14.54 -15.76
N VAL A 172 19.16 -14.10 -16.36
CA VAL A 172 19.30 -13.55 -17.73
C VAL A 172 18.87 -12.07 -17.84
N ASP A 173 19.69 -11.08 -18.24
CA ASP A 173 20.82 -11.01 -19.20
C ASP A 173 22.12 -10.37 -18.64
#